data_AF-A0A7Y5C7A4-F1
#
_entry.id   AF-A0A7Y5C7A4-F1
#
_cell.length_a   1.000
_cell.length_b   1.000
_cell.length_c   1.000
_cell.angle_alpha   90.00
_cell.angle_beta   90.00
_cell.angle_gamma   90.00
#
_symmetry.space_group_name_H-M   'P 1'
#
loop_
_entity.id
_entity.type
_entity.pdbx_description
1 polymer ?
#
loop_
_entity_poly.entity_id
_entity_poly.type
_entity_poly.pdbx_seq_one_letter_code
_entity_poly.pdbx_strand_id
1 'polypeptide(L)'
;MESWVLPSAKAVKVDVESESWDGDYGALKARIEQGVNSWDIVHVESQFVVDIDRSKLFHKLNFAYQRLESIEPELSGAVKATLQDGYAIPVLQYGYVLAYREDQIPASKGAKLAWPALWDSEKYPGSCGLRDFPIGNIEVALLSLGKSPESSLYQSDLRPADVQSAVEEAFARLDQLLTIRNIVWWKQGDELQRGLTSGRMALAGAWSGRVYSAHTELCPDPSKDPEDCVLRLSSAEALVSTDWWVIPKNAPHAAAAEKILVSLFQKDRVPSAANFSKKQGYLVPVVDALPNNDRAASHYLTAGSQKNPEAISLDDRFWSENYTWIADRWRLWRSKQ
;
A
#
# COMPACT_ATOMS: atom_id res chain seq x y z
N MET A 1 -11.04 -5.60 -6.47
CA MET A 1 -10.36 -6.91 -6.70
C MET A 1 -11.24 -7.91 -7.43
N GLU A 2 -12.58 -7.76 -7.41
CA GLU A 2 -13.54 -8.65 -8.07
C GLU A 2 -13.22 -8.96 -9.54
N SER A 3 -12.77 -7.98 -10.32
CA SER A 3 -12.46 -8.14 -11.76
C SER A 3 -11.30 -9.08 -12.06
N TRP A 4 -10.52 -9.50 -11.05
CA TRP A 4 -9.41 -10.45 -11.19
C TRP A 4 -9.64 -11.73 -10.38
N VAL A 5 -10.18 -11.61 -9.16
CA VAL A 5 -10.45 -12.75 -8.27
C VAL A 5 -11.64 -13.59 -8.76
N LEU A 6 -12.79 -12.98 -9.11
CA LEU A 6 -13.99 -13.74 -9.49
C LEU A 6 -13.80 -14.55 -10.79
N PRO A 7 -13.17 -14.02 -11.86
CA PRO A 7 -12.87 -14.82 -13.04
C PRO A 7 -11.97 -16.02 -12.75
N SER A 8 -11.03 -15.87 -11.82
CA SER A 8 -10.11 -16.94 -11.41
C SER A 8 -10.82 -18.00 -10.57
N ALA A 9 -11.65 -17.60 -9.61
CA ALA A 9 -12.45 -18.51 -8.81
C ALA A 9 -13.43 -19.34 -9.66
N LYS A 10 -14.11 -18.70 -10.62
CA LYS A 10 -14.98 -19.38 -11.58
C LYS A 10 -14.22 -20.41 -12.44
N ALA A 11 -12.98 -20.09 -12.85
CA ALA A 11 -12.16 -21.00 -13.65
C ALA A 11 -11.84 -22.31 -12.90
N VAL A 12 -11.69 -22.23 -11.58
CA VAL A 12 -11.46 -23.40 -10.71
C VAL A 12 -12.73 -23.95 -10.05
N LYS A 13 -13.91 -23.46 -10.46
CA LYS A 13 -15.23 -23.88 -9.96
C LYS A 13 -15.39 -23.71 -8.44
N VAL A 14 -14.93 -22.57 -7.92
CA VAL A 14 -15.11 -22.18 -6.53
C VAL A 14 -15.96 -20.91 -6.48
N ASP A 15 -17.00 -20.93 -5.64
CA ASP A 15 -17.81 -19.75 -5.34
C ASP A 15 -17.11 -18.90 -4.27
N VAL A 16 -17.19 -17.58 -4.39
CA VAL A 16 -16.50 -16.64 -3.50
C VAL A 16 -17.51 -15.64 -2.95
N GLU A 17 -17.51 -15.53 -1.63
CA GLU A 17 -18.11 -14.42 -0.91
C GLU A 17 -16.99 -13.47 -0.47
N SER A 18 -17.22 -12.17 -0.62
CA SER A 18 -16.23 -11.15 -0.27
C SER A 18 -16.78 -10.22 0.80
N GLU A 19 -15.93 -9.90 1.76
CA GLU A 19 -16.19 -8.86 2.75
C GLU A 19 -14.97 -7.95 2.89
N SER A 20 -15.19 -6.78 3.48
CA SER A 20 -14.12 -5.85 3.83
C SER A 20 -13.76 -6.01 5.30
N TRP A 21 -12.47 -5.92 5.61
CA TRP A 21 -11.98 -5.88 6.98
C TRP A 21 -11.22 -4.58 7.24
N ASP A 22 -11.13 -4.20 8.50
CA ASP A 22 -10.66 -2.88 8.95
C ASP A 22 -9.14 -2.74 9.06
N GLY A 23 -8.38 -3.82 8.80
CA GLY A 23 -6.93 -3.82 8.90
C GLY A 23 -6.41 -3.99 10.33
N ASP A 24 -7.24 -4.42 11.30
CA ASP A 24 -6.76 -4.74 12.65
C ASP A 24 -5.99 -6.07 12.67
N TYR A 25 -4.69 -5.99 12.36
CA TYR A 25 -3.77 -7.13 12.37
C TYR A 25 -3.69 -7.85 13.72
N GLY A 26 -3.90 -7.14 14.83
CA GLY A 26 -3.91 -7.74 16.17
C GLY A 26 -5.14 -8.62 16.37
N ALA A 27 -6.32 -8.12 15.98
CA ALA A 27 -7.56 -8.88 16.01
C ALA A 27 -7.51 -10.09 15.05
N LEU A 28 -6.96 -9.93 13.85
CA LEU A 28 -6.77 -11.03 12.91
C LEU A 28 -5.85 -12.12 13.50
N LYS A 29 -4.68 -11.74 14.03
CA LYS A 29 -3.74 -12.66 14.69
C LYS A 29 -4.43 -13.43 15.83
N ALA A 30 -5.13 -12.73 16.72
CA ALA A 30 -5.85 -13.35 17.83
C ALA A 30 -6.93 -14.35 17.37
N ARG A 31 -7.72 -14.01 16.33
CA ARG A 31 -8.75 -14.90 15.78
C ARG A 31 -8.15 -16.20 15.22
N ILE A 32 -7.01 -16.09 14.54
CA ILE A 32 -6.29 -17.24 13.98
C ILE A 32 -5.74 -18.13 15.10
N GLU A 33 -5.06 -17.53 16.08
CA GLU A 33 -4.47 -18.27 17.21
C GLU A 33 -5.51 -18.97 18.08
N GLN A 34 -6.69 -18.36 18.25
CA GLN A 34 -7.83 -18.93 18.99
C GLN A 34 -8.62 -19.97 18.17
N GLY A 35 -8.33 -20.11 16.86
CA GLY A 35 -9.05 -21.04 15.98
C GLY A 35 -10.50 -20.64 15.69
N VAL A 36 -10.83 -19.35 15.79
CA VAL A 36 -12.18 -18.80 15.55
C VAL A 36 -12.27 -17.98 14.26
N ASN A 37 -11.21 -17.95 13.46
CA ASN A 37 -11.20 -17.30 12.15
C ASN A 37 -12.10 -18.06 11.15
N SER A 38 -12.96 -17.32 10.45
CA SER A 38 -13.84 -17.84 9.39
C SER A 38 -13.36 -17.52 7.97
N TRP A 39 -12.29 -16.74 7.80
CA TRP A 39 -11.80 -16.31 6.49
C TRP A 39 -10.84 -17.31 5.85
N ASP A 40 -10.97 -17.49 4.54
CA ASP A 40 -10.15 -18.43 3.76
C ASP A 40 -8.98 -17.77 3.03
N ILE A 41 -9.19 -16.57 2.48
CA ILE A 41 -8.18 -15.76 1.82
C ILE A 41 -8.26 -14.37 2.44
N VAL A 42 -7.13 -13.84 2.90
CA VAL A 42 -7.07 -12.50 3.49
C VAL A 42 -6.01 -11.67 2.77
N HIS A 43 -6.37 -10.44 2.43
CA HIS A 43 -5.46 -9.43 1.89
C HIS A 43 -4.74 -8.73 3.05
N VAL A 44 -3.42 -8.77 3.08
CA VAL A 44 -2.60 -8.23 4.17
C VAL A 44 -1.38 -7.49 3.61
N GLU A 45 -0.91 -6.48 4.33
CA GLU A 45 0.34 -5.78 4.00
C GLU A 45 1.57 -6.63 4.40
N SER A 46 2.71 -6.40 3.76
CA SER A 46 3.95 -7.18 3.92
C SER A 46 4.42 -7.42 5.37
N GLN A 47 4.29 -6.43 6.27
CA GLN A 47 4.78 -6.55 7.66
C GLN A 47 4.12 -7.70 8.41
N PHE A 48 2.90 -8.09 8.01
CA PHE A 48 2.18 -9.19 8.65
C PHE A 48 2.60 -10.55 8.09
N VAL A 49 3.13 -10.59 6.86
CA VAL A 49 3.56 -11.84 6.21
C VAL A 49 4.92 -12.29 6.70
N VAL A 50 5.85 -11.35 6.90
CA VAL A 50 7.22 -11.66 7.30
C VAL A 50 7.39 -11.91 8.81
N ASP A 51 6.27 -12.02 9.55
CA ASP A 51 6.24 -12.37 10.97
C ASP A 51 7.03 -13.67 11.22
N ILE A 52 7.81 -13.67 12.31
CA ILE A 52 8.62 -14.82 12.72
C ILE A 52 7.76 -16.06 13.04
N ASP A 53 6.54 -15.84 13.52
CA ASP A 53 5.54 -16.85 13.85
C ASP A 53 4.59 -17.17 12.67
N ARG A 54 4.88 -16.71 11.44
CA ARG A 54 4.02 -16.92 10.26
C ARG A 54 3.55 -18.35 10.03
N SER A 55 4.34 -19.37 10.41
CA SER A 55 3.95 -20.79 10.29
C SER A 55 2.79 -21.22 11.21
N LYS A 56 2.59 -20.47 12.30
CA LYS A 56 1.44 -20.60 13.21
C LYS A 56 0.24 -19.78 12.72
N LEU A 57 0.49 -18.69 11.98
CA LEU A 57 -0.55 -17.78 11.49
C LEU A 57 -1.14 -18.18 10.14
N PHE A 58 -0.34 -18.78 9.25
CA PHE A 58 -0.76 -19.04 7.88
C PHE A 58 -0.64 -20.52 7.51
N HIS A 59 -1.52 -20.94 6.62
CA HIS A 59 -1.42 -22.21 5.91
C HIS A 59 -0.22 -22.17 4.96
N LYS A 60 0.62 -23.21 5.01
CA LYS A 60 1.72 -23.37 4.06
C LYS A 60 1.14 -23.79 2.72
N LEU A 61 1.33 -22.97 1.70
CA LEU A 61 0.87 -23.21 0.35
C LEU A 61 1.62 -24.41 -0.24
N ASN A 62 0.86 -25.36 -0.78
CA ASN A 62 1.36 -26.63 -1.31
C ASN A 62 1.38 -26.64 -2.85
N PHE A 63 2.11 -25.68 -3.43
CA PHE A 63 2.34 -25.63 -4.87
C PHE A 63 3.81 -25.36 -5.18
N ALA A 64 4.27 -25.89 -6.32
CA ALA A 64 5.56 -25.53 -6.88
C ALA A 64 5.45 -24.14 -7.50
N TYR A 65 6.35 -23.21 -7.15
CA TYR A 65 6.40 -21.83 -7.67
C TYR A 65 6.20 -21.75 -9.20
N GLN A 66 6.73 -22.73 -9.94
CA GLN A 66 6.63 -22.86 -11.39
C GLN A 66 5.18 -22.96 -11.91
N ARG A 67 4.20 -23.23 -11.05
CA ARG A 67 2.76 -23.24 -11.38
C ARG A 67 2.18 -21.83 -11.54
N LEU A 68 2.88 -20.80 -11.10
CA LEU A 68 2.50 -19.39 -11.33
C LEU A 68 3.01 -18.96 -12.70
N GLU A 69 2.36 -19.46 -13.76
CA GLU A 69 2.87 -19.37 -15.15
C GLU A 69 3.13 -17.95 -15.66
N SER A 70 2.43 -16.97 -15.11
CA SER A 70 2.44 -15.56 -15.53
C SER A 70 2.93 -14.61 -14.44
N ILE A 71 3.58 -15.11 -13.39
CA ILE A 71 4.23 -14.26 -12.38
C ILE A 71 5.26 -13.34 -13.06
N GLU A 72 5.32 -12.07 -12.65
CA GLU A 72 6.32 -11.11 -13.12
C GLU A 72 7.75 -11.69 -12.89
N PRO A 73 8.60 -11.80 -13.91
CA PRO A 73 9.95 -12.34 -13.75
C PRO A 73 10.88 -11.42 -12.93
N GLU A 74 10.66 -10.11 -12.97
CA GLU A 74 11.51 -9.10 -12.33
C GLU A 74 11.02 -8.69 -10.93
N LEU A 75 10.45 -9.63 -10.16
CA LEU A 75 10.18 -9.39 -8.75
C LEU A 75 11.46 -9.03 -7.99
N SER A 76 11.37 -8.07 -7.07
CA SER A 76 12.49 -7.76 -6.18
C SER A 76 12.88 -8.98 -5.35
N GLY A 77 14.15 -9.02 -4.90
CA GLY A 77 14.68 -10.14 -4.13
C GLY A 77 13.86 -10.44 -2.86
N ALA A 78 13.39 -9.40 -2.17
CA ALA A 78 12.53 -9.52 -0.99
C ALA A 78 11.17 -10.15 -1.31
N VAL A 79 10.48 -9.67 -2.36
CA VAL A 79 9.19 -10.24 -2.78
C VAL A 79 9.36 -11.68 -3.24
N LYS A 80 10.42 -11.99 -4.00
CA LYS A 80 10.73 -13.35 -4.41
C LYS A 80 10.98 -14.28 -3.22
N ALA A 81 11.73 -13.82 -2.21
CA ALA A 81 11.99 -14.59 -1.00
C ALA A 81 10.69 -14.88 -0.22
N THR A 82 9.86 -13.86 0.01
CA THR A 82 8.57 -14.02 0.71
C THR A 82 7.61 -14.97 -0.03
N LEU A 83 7.60 -14.93 -1.36
CA LEU A 83 6.82 -15.87 -2.17
C LEU A 83 7.37 -17.30 -2.07
N GLN A 84 8.69 -17.48 -2.11
CA GLN A 84 9.36 -18.79 -1.96
C GLN A 84 9.20 -19.37 -0.55
N ASP A 85 9.04 -18.52 0.46
CA ASP A 85 8.67 -18.90 1.81
C ASP A 85 7.30 -19.58 1.88
N GLY A 86 6.46 -19.50 0.85
CA GLY A 86 5.29 -20.36 0.65
C GLY A 86 4.16 -20.17 1.66
N TYR A 87 4.06 -19.01 2.30
CA TYR A 87 2.93 -18.64 3.18
C TYR A 87 2.05 -17.54 2.59
N ALA A 88 2.50 -16.91 1.50
CA ALA A 88 1.82 -15.80 0.89
C ALA A 88 2.06 -15.75 -0.62
N ILE A 89 1.11 -15.15 -1.34
CA ILE A 89 1.18 -14.87 -2.78
C ILE A 89 1.02 -13.36 -2.98
N PRO A 90 1.87 -12.69 -3.78
CA PRO A 90 1.79 -11.24 -3.91
C PRO A 90 0.52 -10.85 -4.68
N VAL A 91 -0.14 -9.78 -4.24
CA VAL A 91 -1.40 -9.29 -4.82
C VAL A 91 -1.12 -8.13 -5.76
N LEU A 92 -0.48 -7.10 -5.24
CA LEU A 92 -0.25 -5.84 -5.92
C LEU A 92 0.90 -5.08 -5.24
N GLN A 93 1.52 -4.19 -6.00
CA GLN A 93 2.38 -3.14 -5.49
C GLN A 93 1.57 -1.85 -5.39
N TYR A 94 1.80 -1.12 -4.30
CA TYR A 94 1.26 0.22 -4.11
C TYR A 94 2.34 1.17 -3.61
N GLY A 95 2.08 2.46 -3.82
CA GLY A 95 2.86 3.53 -3.23
C GLY A 95 2.00 4.34 -2.28
N TYR A 96 2.53 4.67 -1.11
CA TYR A 96 2.10 5.82 -0.33
C TYR A 96 2.81 7.05 -0.89
N VAL A 97 2.05 7.91 -1.55
CA VAL A 97 2.54 9.01 -2.38
C VAL A 97 1.96 10.33 -1.91
N LEU A 98 2.62 11.43 -2.26
CA LEU A 98 2.07 12.76 -2.05
C LEU A 98 1.11 13.10 -3.20
N ALA A 99 -0.17 13.20 -2.90
CA ALA A 99 -1.20 13.70 -3.80
C ALA A 99 -1.50 15.16 -3.48
N TYR A 100 -1.81 15.95 -4.50
CA TYR A 100 -2.16 17.36 -4.32
C TYR A 100 -3.12 17.86 -5.38
N ARG A 101 -3.90 18.86 -5.00
CA ARG A 101 -4.87 19.52 -5.86
C ARG A 101 -4.33 20.84 -6.39
N GLU A 102 -4.13 20.96 -7.69
CA GLU A 102 -3.59 22.17 -8.31
C GLU A 102 -4.49 23.40 -8.12
N ASP A 103 -5.82 23.20 -8.04
CA ASP A 103 -6.76 24.31 -7.82
C ASP A 103 -6.69 24.91 -6.40
N GLN A 104 -5.94 24.29 -5.49
CA GLN A 104 -5.74 24.75 -4.11
C GLN A 104 -4.26 24.94 -3.75
N ILE A 105 -3.38 24.15 -4.36
CA ILE A 105 -1.95 24.15 -4.12
C ILE A 105 -1.24 24.84 -5.30
N PRO A 106 -0.56 25.98 -5.08
CA PRO A 106 0.16 26.68 -6.13
C PRO A 106 1.45 25.93 -6.47
N ALA A 107 1.31 24.90 -7.31
CA ALA A 107 2.41 24.11 -7.84
C ALA A 107 2.39 24.19 -9.37
N SER A 108 3.51 24.56 -9.97
CA SER A 108 3.65 24.54 -11.42
C SER A 108 3.49 23.12 -11.96
N LYS A 109 2.97 22.97 -13.18
CA LYS A 109 2.95 21.70 -13.89
C LYS A 109 4.34 21.05 -13.87
N GLY A 110 4.43 19.75 -13.54
CA GLY A 110 5.70 19.04 -13.40
C GLY A 110 6.51 19.37 -12.13
N ALA A 111 5.95 20.12 -11.17
CA ALA A 111 6.58 20.29 -9.87
C ALA A 111 6.63 18.95 -9.13
N LYS A 112 7.84 18.51 -8.77
CA LYS A 112 8.05 17.34 -7.91
C LYS A 112 7.95 17.74 -6.45
N LEU A 113 6.73 17.81 -5.92
CA LEU A 113 6.53 18.04 -4.48
C LEU A 113 7.04 16.83 -3.69
N ALA A 114 7.88 17.06 -2.69
CA ALA A 114 8.34 16.03 -1.77
C ALA A 114 7.66 16.20 -0.41
N TRP A 115 7.89 15.27 0.52
CA TRP A 115 7.26 15.26 1.84
C TRP A 115 7.41 16.54 2.68
N PRO A 116 8.52 17.32 2.60
CA PRO A 116 8.60 18.63 3.25
C PRO A 116 7.47 19.61 2.89
N ALA A 117 6.83 19.46 1.73
CA ALA A 117 5.70 20.29 1.31
C ALA A 117 4.52 20.23 2.30
N LEU A 118 4.36 19.12 3.02
CA LEU A 118 3.35 19.00 4.07
C LEU A 118 3.61 20.00 5.22
N TRP A 119 4.84 20.45 5.47
CA TRP A 119 5.11 21.43 6.54
C TRP A 119 5.21 22.88 6.07
N ASP A 120 5.24 23.11 4.76
CA ASP A 120 5.29 24.46 4.18
C ASP A 120 3.86 24.98 3.94
N SER A 121 3.18 25.35 5.02
CA SER A 121 1.77 25.84 4.97
C SER A 121 1.62 27.23 4.37
N GLU A 122 2.69 28.03 4.36
CA GLU A 122 2.72 29.35 3.71
C GLU A 122 2.73 29.20 2.20
N LYS A 123 3.57 28.30 1.67
CA LYS A 123 3.65 28.05 0.22
C LYS A 123 2.55 27.14 -0.29
N TYR A 124 2.19 26.11 0.47
CA TYR A 124 1.17 25.13 0.09
C TYR A 124 0.03 25.16 1.12
N PRO A 125 -0.88 26.14 1.06
CA PRO A 125 -1.97 26.29 2.01
C PRO A 125 -3.01 25.17 1.84
N GLY A 126 -3.85 24.97 2.86
CA GLY A 126 -4.98 24.05 2.79
C GLY A 126 -4.88 22.84 3.71
N SER A 127 -5.99 22.11 3.81
CA SER A 127 -6.15 20.93 4.65
C SER A 127 -5.38 19.73 4.11
N CYS A 128 -4.90 18.89 5.04
CA CYS A 128 -4.09 17.72 4.76
C CYS A 128 -4.88 16.43 5.01
N GLY A 129 -4.60 15.36 4.26
CA GLY A 129 -5.06 14.00 4.56
C GLY A 129 -3.88 13.06 4.84
N LEU A 130 -3.92 12.31 5.93
CA LEU A 130 -2.95 11.25 6.23
C LEU A 130 -3.68 10.00 6.73
N ARG A 131 -3.12 8.82 6.48
CA ARG A 131 -3.66 7.56 6.99
C ARG A 131 -3.62 7.59 8.51
N ASP A 132 -4.64 7.11 9.20
CA ASP A 132 -4.57 6.87 10.66
C ASP A 132 -3.77 5.58 10.96
N PHE A 133 -2.48 5.59 10.62
CA PHE A 133 -1.60 4.44 10.71
C PHE A 133 -0.13 4.87 10.80
N PRO A 134 0.72 4.16 11.57
CA PRO A 134 2.12 4.56 11.73
C PRO A 134 2.98 4.35 10.48
N ILE A 135 2.78 3.23 9.77
CA ILE A 135 3.53 2.91 8.56
C ILE A 135 3.20 3.92 7.47
N GLY A 136 4.24 4.50 6.88
CA GLY A 136 4.16 5.61 5.94
C GLY A 136 4.30 6.96 6.64
N ASN A 137 3.59 7.21 7.75
CA ASN A 137 3.63 8.52 8.41
C ASN A 137 4.93 8.78 9.16
N ILE A 138 5.54 7.75 9.77
CA ILE A 138 6.85 7.90 10.43
C ILE A 138 7.93 8.20 9.39
N GLU A 139 7.94 7.49 8.27
CA GLU A 139 8.85 7.71 7.16
C GLU A 139 8.67 9.10 6.56
N VAL A 140 7.42 9.52 6.28
CA VAL A 140 7.10 10.86 5.77
C VAL A 140 7.63 11.95 6.72
N ALA A 141 7.47 11.77 8.02
CA ALA A 141 7.98 12.71 9.01
C ALA A 141 9.52 12.78 8.99
N LEU A 142 10.21 11.65 8.94
CA LEU A 142 11.67 11.60 8.85
C LEU A 142 12.19 12.20 7.54
N LEU A 143 11.57 11.88 6.40
CA LEU A 143 11.89 12.46 5.10
C LEU A 143 11.70 13.98 5.10
N SER A 144 10.68 14.49 5.79
CA SER A 144 10.47 15.93 5.94
C SER A 144 11.60 16.65 6.70
N LEU A 145 12.40 15.90 7.46
CA LEU A 145 13.58 16.37 8.20
C LEU A 145 14.89 16.11 7.40
N GLY A 146 14.80 15.61 6.17
CA GLY A 146 15.95 15.22 5.36
C GLY A 146 16.63 13.93 5.83
N LYS A 147 15.94 13.10 6.63
CA LYS A 147 16.45 11.82 7.12
C LYS A 147 15.90 10.67 6.26
N SER A 148 16.81 9.89 5.66
CA SER A 148 16.46 8.68 4.93
C SER A 148 16.04 7.58 5.92
N PRO A 149 14.82 7.01 5.79
CA PRO A 149 14.37 5.90 6.64
C PRO A 149 15.33 4.72 6.64
N GLU A 150 16.00 4.44 5.52
CA GLU A 150 17.00 3.38 5.42
C GLU A 150 18.12 3.55 6.44
N SER A 151 18.64 4.77 6.58
CA SER A 151 19.76 5.07 7.49
C SER A 151 19.34 5.41 8.93
N SER A 152 18.13 5.94 9.13
CA SER A 152 17.70 6.44 10.44
C SER A 152 16.69 5.56 11.16
N LEU A 153 16.12 4.57 10.48
CA LEU A 153 15.05 3.73 11.03
C LEU A 153 15.27 2.24 10.76
N TYR A 154 15.63 1.86 9.53
CA TYR A 154 15.63 0.45 9.09
C TYR A 154 16.99 -0.25 9.21
N GLN A 155 18.07 0.49 9.42
CA GLN A 155 19.41 -0.08 9.53
C GLN A 155 19.48 -1.16 10.62
N SER A 156 19.97 -2.35 10.25
CA SER A 156 20.00 -3.53 11.12
C SER A 156 20.94 -3.41 12.33
N ASP A 157 21.89 -2.48 12.28
CA ASP A 157 22.84 -2.19 13.35
C ASP A 157 22.37 -1.08 14.32
N LEU A 158 21.21 -0.47 14.07
CA LEU A 158 20.59 0.46 15.00
C LEU A 158 20.23 -0.26 16.31
N ARG A 159 20.56 0.38 17.44
CA ARG A 159 20.13 -0.15 18.73
C ARG A 159 18.65 0.20 18.95
N PRO A 160 17.93 -0.52 19.82
CA PRO A 160 16.55 -0.20 20.13
C PRO A 160 16.32 1.26 20.58
N ALA A 161 17.30 1.86 21.26
CA ALA A 161 17.26 3.27 21.66
C ALA A 161 17.35 4.24 20.47
N ASP A 162 18.08 3.88 19.42
CA ASP A 162 18.22 4.70 18.21
C ASP A 162 16.92 4.67 17.40
N VAL A 163 16.30 3.49 17.26
CA VAL A 163 14.94 3.33 16.69
C VAL A 163 13.92 4.12 17.49
N GLN A 164 13.96 4.02 18.82
CA GLN A 164 13.08 4.80 19.70
C GLN A 164 13.21 6.30 19.47
N SER A 165 14.45 6.80 19.42
CA SER A 165 14.72 8.22 19.17
C SER A 165 14.17 8.68 17.82
N ALA A 166 14.30 7.87 16.76
CA ALA A 166 13.77 8.21 15.43
C ALA A 166 12.23 8.26 15.43
N VAL A 167 11.57 7.33 16.11
CA VAL A 167 10.10 7.32 16.22
C VAL A 167 9.59 8.52 17.04
N GLU A 168 10.27 8.88 18.13
CA GLU A 168 9.94 10.06 18.93
C GLU A 168 10.12 11.37 18.15
N GLU A 169 11.18 11.47 17.34
CA GLU A 169 11.40 12.60 16.45
C GLU A 169 10.32 12.70 15.36
N ALA A 170 9.91 11.58 14.79
CA ALA A 170 8.80 11.53 13.85
C ALA A 170 7.48 12.01 14.48
N PHE A 171 7.16 11.60 15.71
CA PHE A 171 5.98 12.11 16.42
C PHE A 171 6.07 13.60 16.72
N ALA A 172 7.23 14.10 17.18
CA ALA A 172 7.41 15.53 17.40
C ALA A 172 7.23 16.33 16.10
N ARG A 173 7.64 15.77 14.97
CA ARG A 173 7.45 16.39 13.65
C ARG A 173 5.99 16.37 13.21
N LEU A 174 5.25 15.30 13.50
CA LEU A 174 3.80 15.24 13.29
C LEU A 174 3.04 16.18 14.23
N ASP A 175 3.50 16.39 15.47
CA ASP A 175 2.95 17.40 16.39
C ASP A 175 3.06 18.81 15.78
N GLN A 176 4.23 19.15 15.21
CA GLN A 176 4.40 20.40 14.48
C GLN A 176 3.40 20.53 13.34
N LEU A 177 3.16 19.45 12.58
CA LEU A 177 2.19 19.47 11.46
C LEU A 177 0.78 19.83 11.94
N LEU A 178 0.36 19.28 13.08
CA LEU A 178 -0.95 19.52 13.67
C LEU A 178 -1.14 20.99 14.11
N THR A 179 -0.06 21.70 14.47
CA THR A 179 -0.16 23.12 14.82
C THR A 179 -0.43 24.03 13.62
N ILE A 180 -0.08 23.59 12.42
CA ILE A 180 -0.16 24.42 11.20
C ILE A 180 -1.21 23.92 10.21
N ARG A 181 -1.80 22.73 10.42
CA ARG A 181 -2.79 22.14 9.52
C ARG A 181 -3.91 21.41 10.25
N ASN A 182 -5.08 21.49 9.66
CA ASN A 182 -6.15 20.53 9.93
C ASN A 182 -5.88 19.24 9.13
N ILE A 183 -5.73 18.12 9.83
CA ILE A 183 -5.45 16.81 9.24
C ILE A 183 -6.72 15.95 9.28
N VAL A 184 -7.15 15.48 8.12
CA VAL A 184 -8.14 14.42 8.01
C VAL A 184 -7.43 13.07 8.08
N TRP A 185 -7.63 12.37 9.20
CA TRP A 185 -7.10 11.04 9.45
C TRP A 185 -7.97 9.97 8.81
N TRP A 186 -7.69 9.62 7.55
CA TRP A 186 -8.47 8.64 6.83
C TRP A 186 -8.10 7.22 7.25
N LYS A 187 -9.08 6.34 7.31
CA LYS A 187 -8.90 4.93 7.69
C LYS A 187 -9.09 3.99 6.52
N GLN A 188 -9.99 4.36 5.62
CA GLN A 188 -10.36 3.54 4.47
C GLN A 188 -10.08 4.26 3.16
N GLY A 189 -9.81 3.49 2.11
CA GLY A 189 -9.49 4.03 0.78
C GLY A 189 -10.62 4.87 0.17
N ASP A 190 -11.87 4.59 0.53
CA ASP A 190 -13.02 5.36 0.07
C ASP A 190 -13.13 6.73 0.75
N GLU A 191 -12.70 6.85 2.01
CA GLU A 191 -12.60 8.15 2.69
C GLU A 191 -11.51 9.01 2.06
N LEU A 192 -10.37 8.40 1.74
CA LEU A 192 -9.29 9.03 1.00
C LEU A 192 -9.76 9.52 -0.37
N GLN A 193 -10.37 8.65 -1.18
CA GLN A 193 -10.86 9.02 -2.52
C GLN A 193 -11.86 10.18 -2.44
N ARG A 194 -12.87 10.10 -1.57
CA ARG A 194 -13.86 11.19 -1.39
C ARG A 194 -13.21 12.48 -0.89
N GLY A 195 -12.20 12.39 -0.03
CA GLY A 195 -11.45 13.55 0.47
C GLY A 195 -10.72 14.30 -0.65
N LEU A 196 -10.10 13.55 -1.57
CA LEU A 196 -9.41 14.08 -2.74
C LEU A 196 -10.39 14.65 -3.78
N THR A 197 -11.46 13.92 -4.12
CA THR A 197 -12.42 14.35 -5.15
C THR A 197 -13.19 15.60 -4.73
N SER A 198 -13.64 15.66 -3.47
CA SER A 198 -14.34 16.83 -2.92
C SER A 198 -13.44 18.04 -2.66
N GLY A 199 -12.11 17.87 -2.71
CA GLY A 199 -11.16 18.92 -2.35
C GLY A 199 -11.09 19.21 -0.85
N ARG A 200 -11.62 18.33 0.01
CA ARG A 200 -11.44 18.41 1.47
C ARG A 200 -9.98 18.19 1.88
N MET A 201 -9.23 17.40 1.10
CA MET A 201 -7.79 17.19 1.27
C MET A 201 -7.08 17.87 0.10
N ALA A 202 -6.46 19.02 0.35
CA ALA A 202 -5.69 19.78 -0.65
C ALA A 202 -4.35 19.10 -0.95
N LEU A 203 -3.74 18.55 0.10
CA LEU A 203 -2.54 17.70 0.09
C LEU A 203 -2.88 16.40 0.83
N ALA A 204 -2.34 15.26 0.40
CA ALA A 204 -2.49 14.03 1.15
C ALA A 204 -1.33 13.08 0.96
N GLY A 205 -0.93 12.40 2.05
CA GLY A 205 -0.34 11.08 1.95
C GLY A 205 -1.44 10.09 1.55
N ALA A 206 -1.28 9.45 0.40
CA ALA A 206 -2.37 8.73 -0.26
C ALA A 206 -1.86 7.43 -0.90
N TRP A 207 -2.70 6.40 -0.97
CA TRP A 207 -2.40 5.24 -1.80
C TRP A 207 -2.53 5.58 -3.28
N SER A 208 -1.50 5.31 -4.07
CA SER A 208 -1.42 5.63 -5.50
C SER A 208 -2.66 5.25 -6.31
N GLY A 209 -3.20 4.04 -6.12
CA GLY A 209 -4.40 3.59 -6.81
C GLY A 209 -5.68 4.35 -6.42
N ARG A 210 -5.77 4.87 -5.19
CA ARG A 210 -6.87 5.75 -4.77
C ARG A 210 -6.74 7.15 -5.34
N VAL A 211 -5.51 7.66 -5.49
CA VAL A 211 -5.27 8.91 -6.23
C VAL A 211 -5.68 8.74 -7.68
N TYR A 212 -5.31 7.63 -8.32
CA TYR A 212 -5.72 7.32 -9.69
C TYR A 212 -7.25 7.19 -9.84
N SER A 213 -7.91 6.52 -8.88
CA SER A 213 -9.38 6.41 -8.88
C SER A 213 -10.04 7.79 -8.76
N ALA A 214 -9.56 8.65 -7.86
CA ALA A 214 -10.02 10.03 -7.75
C ALA A 214 -9.71 10.87 -9.01
N HIS A 215 -8.53 10.66 -9.61
CA HIS A 215 -8.11 11.34 -10.83
C HIS A 215 -9.04 11.00 -12.00
N THR A 216 -9.32 9.71 -12.23
CA THR A 216 -10.20 9.28 -13.32
C THR A 216 -11.65 9.75 -13.13
N GLU A 217 -12.10 9.94 -11.88
CA GLU A 217 -13.40 10.54 -11.58
C GLU A 217 -13.44 12.05 -11.96
N LEU A 218 -12.39 12.79 -11.63
CA LEU A 218 -12.28 14.22 -11.90
C LEU A 218 -11.93 14.54 -13.37
N CYS A 219 -11.17 13.65 -13.99
CA CYS A 219 -10.56 13.81 -15.31
C CYS A 219 -10.73 12.52 -16.12
N PRO A 220 -11.96 12.21 -16.59
CA PRO A 220 -12.30 10.91 -17.17
C PRO A 220 -11.76 10.67 -18.59
N ASP A 221 -11.14 11.68 -19.22
CA ASP A 221 -10.58 11.56 -20.57
C ASP A 221 -9.15 10.99 -20.50
N PRO A 222 -8.94 9.69 -20.84
CA PRO A 222 -7.65 9.04 -20.71
C PRO A 222 -6.62 9.52 -21.75
N SER A 223 -7.04 10.33 -22.73
CA SER A 223 -6.13 10.91 -23.73
C SER A 223 -5.37 12.13 -23.22
N LYS A 224 -5.85 12.76 -22.14
CA LYS A 224 -5.20 13.93 -21.55
C LYS A 224 -3.93 13.54 -20.79
N ASP A 225 -3.01 14.49 -20.73
CA ASP A 225 -1.86 14.37 -19.84
C ASP A 225 -2.37 14.26 -18.39
N PRO A 226 -1.97 13.27 -17.58
CA PRO A 226 -2.36 13.22 -16.18
C PRO A 226 -1.95 14.49 -15.41
N GLU A 227 -0.91 15.17 -15.87
CA GLU A 227 -0.49 16.47 -15.34
C GLU A 227 -1.47 17.62 -15.68
N ASP A 228 -2.40 17.47 -16.63
CA ASP A 228 -3.43 18.48 -16.91
C ASP A 228 -4.68 18.31 -16.02
N CYS A 229 -4.68 17.33 -15.12
CA CYS A 229 -5.78 17.15 -14.17
C CYS A 229 -5.60 18.02 -12.93
N VAL A 230 -6.74 18.43 -12.36
CA VAL A 230 -6.79 19.16 -11.08
C VAL A 230 -6.19 18.38 -9.92
N LEU A 231 -6.28 17.04 -9.95
CA LEU A 231 -5.66 16.16 -8.97
C LEU A 231 -4.42 15.51 -9.59
N ARG A 232 -3.28 15.76 -8.95
CA ARG A 232 -1.97 15.26 -9.34
C ARG A 232 -1.34 14.41 -8.24
N LEU A 233 -0.38 13.60 -8.65
CA LEU A 233 0.48 12.80 -7.80
C LEU A 233 1.92 13.24 -8.00
N SER A 234 2.69 13.30 -6.92
CA SER A 234 4.14 13.40 -7.00
C SER A 234 4.77 12.01 -6.93
N SER A 235 5.70 11.73 -7.86
CA SER A 235 6.48 10.50 -7.86
C SER A 235 7.67 10.54 -6.89
N ALA A 236 8.01 11.72 -6.34
CA ALA A 236 9.15 11.87 -5.47
C ALA A 236 8.95 11.13 -4.15
N GLU A 237 9.96 10.34 -3.75
CA GLU A 237 10.03 9.68 -2.44
C GLU A 237 8.78 8.83 -2.12
N ALA A 238 8.15 8.26 -3.14
CA ALA A 238 7.01 7.36 -2.98
C ALA A 238 7.42 6.18 -2.10
N LEU A 239 6.69 5.93 -1.01
CA LEU A 239 6.95 4.79 -0.14
C LEU A 239 6.24 3.58 -0.71
N VAL A 240 6.97 2.59 -1.22
CA VAL A 240 6.41 1.45 -1.94
C VAL A 240 6.48 0.18 -1.12
N SER A 241 5.43 -0.64 -1.20
CA SER A 241 5.39 -1.98 -0.64
C SER A 241 4.52 -2.89 -1.50
N THR A 242 4.46 -4.16 -1.12
CA THR A 242 3.67 -5.20 -1.77
C THR A 242 2.61 -5.70 -0.79
N ASP A 243 1.37 -5.80 -1.25
CA ASP A 243 0.34 -6.50 -0.51
C ASP A 243 0.29 -7.98 -0.90
N TRP A 244 -0.25 -8.79 0.01
CA TRP A 244 -0.18 -10.24 -0.05
C TRP A 244 -1.51 -10.91 0.22
N TRP A 245 -1.77 -12.00 -0.51
CA TRP A 245 -2.79 -12.96 -0.19
C TRP A 245 -2.19 -14.00 0.75
N VAL A 246 -2.83 -14.17 1.91
CA VAL A 246 -2.54 -15.25 2.85
C VAL A 246 -3.75 -16.13 3.02
N ILE A 247 -3.51 -17.40 3.31
CA ILE A 247 -4.54 -18.33 3.78
C ILE A 247 -4.33 -18.47 5.29
N PRO A 248 -5.26 -18.02 6.14
CA PRO A 248 -5.14 -18.19 7.58
C PRO A 248 -4.93 -19.65 7.99
N LYS A 249 -4.20 -19.88 9.09
CA LYS A 249 -4.08 -21.21 9.66
C LYS A 249 -5.47 -21.75 9.99
N ASN A 250 -5.70 -23.02 9.68
CA ASN A 250 -6.98 -23.69 9.88
C ASN A 250 -8.17 -23.04 9.14
N ALA A 251 -7.91 -22.28 8.07
CA ALA A 251 -8.95 -21.78 7.17
C ALA A 251 -9.90 -22.92 6.74
N PRO A 252 -11.24 -22.74 6.87
CA PRO A 252 -12.23 -23.78 6.59
C PRO A 252 -12.11 -24.43 5.20
N HIS A 253 -11.68 -23.65 4.20
CA HIS A 253 -11.60 -24.04 2.79
C HIS A 253 -10.20 -23.83 2.20
N ALA A 254 -9.13 -24.03 2.98
CA ALA A 254 -7.74 -23.78 2.57
C ALA A 254 -7.36 -24.35 1.18
N ALA A 255 -7.79 -25.58 0.86
CA ALA A 255 -7.48 -26.20 -0.44
C ALA A 255 -8.19 -25.53 -1.62
N ALA A 256 -9.40 -24.99 -1.41
CA ALA A 256 -10.12 -24.23 -2.43
C ALA A 256 -9.49 -22.83 -2.60
N ALA A 257 -9.14 -22.20 -1.47
CA ALA A 257 -8.43 -20.93 -1.45
C ALA A 257 -7.10 -20.99 -2.24
N GLU A 258 -6.29 -22.03 -2.02
CA GLU A 258 -5.03 -22.21 -2.75
C GLU A 258 -5.26 -22.34 -4.27
N LYS A 259 -6.30 -23.06 -4.70
CA LYS A 259 -6.64 -23.17 -6.12
C LYS A 259 -6.97 -21.82 -6.74
N ILE A 260 -7.70 -20.96 -6.03
CA ILE A 260 -7.99 -19.60 -6.49
C ILE A 260 -6.69 -18.82 -6.65
N LEU A 261 -5.81 -18.84 -5.62
CA LEU A 261 -4.58 -18.06 -5.65
C LEU A 261 -3.62 -18.48 -6.77
N VAL A 262 -3.47 -19.79 -7.01
CA VAL A 262 -2.69 -20.30 -8.17
C VAL A 262 -3.37 -19.92 -9.49
N SER A 263 -4.71 -19.93 -9.53
CA SER A 263 -5.46 -19.56 -10.73
C SER A 263 -5.20 -18.12 -11.16
N LEU A 264 -4.92 -17.18 -10.24
CA LEU A 264 -4.68 -15.77 -10.56
C LEU A 264 -3.52 -15.55 -11.55
N PHE A 265 -2.58 -16.49 -11.59
CA PHE A 265 -1.33 -16.41 -12.36
C PHE A 265 -1.29 -17.34 -13.58
N GLN A 266 -2.43 -17.89 -14.00
CA GLN A 266 -2.50 -18.66 -15.25
C GLN A 266 -2.49 -17.73 -16.47
N LYS A 267 -1.94 -18.20 -17.59
CA LYS A 267 -1.77 -17.39 -18.82
C LYS A 267 -3.06 -16.75 -19.32
N ASP A 268 -4.16 -17.48 -19.23
CA ASP A 268 -5.47 -17.00 -19.65
C ASP A 268 -6.07 -15.94 -18.70
N ARG A 269 -5.46 -15.70 -17.53
CA ARG A 269 -5.83 -14.64 -16.59
C ARG A 269 -5.09 -13.33 -16.79
N VAL A 270 -3.99 -13.30 -17.56
CA VAL A 270 -3.22 -12.07 -17.83
C VAL A 270 -4.10 -10.89 -18.25
N PRO A 271 -5.09 -11.03 -19.17
CA PRO A 271 -5.98 -9.93 -19.52
C PRO A 271 -6.83 -9.40 -18.34
N SER A 272 -7.25 -10.28 -17.43
CA SER A 272 -8.02 -9.88 -16.23
C SER A 272 -7.15 -9.12 -15.23
N ALA A 273 -5.90 -9.57 -15.05
CA ALA A 273 -4.89 -8.92 -14.24
C ALA A 273 -4.56 -7.51 -14.77
N ALA A 274 -4.25 -7.39 -16.07
CA ALA A 274 -3.98 -6.11 -16.72
C ALA A 274 -5.17 -5.14 -16.65
N ASN A 275 -6.39 -5.65 -16.85
CA ASN A 275 -7.60 -4.84 -16.72
C ASN A 275 -7.84 -4.39 -15.27
N PHE A 276 -7.53 -5.21 -14.26
CA PHE A 276 -7.56 -4.78 -12.86
C PHE A 276 -6.56 -3.65 -12.60
N SER A 277 -5.29 -3.80 -13.01
CA SER A 277 -4.27 -2.76 -12.85
C SER A 277 -4.70 -1.45 -13.50
N LYS A 278 -5.17 -1.53 -14.75
CA LYS A 278 -5.67 -0.37 -15.51
C LYS A 278 -6.83 0.35 -14.83
N LYS A 279 -7.76 -0.41 -14.22
CA LYS A 279 -8.96 0.16 -13.58
C LYS A 279 -8.73 0.65 -12.15
N GLN A 280 -7.71 0.16 -11.46
CA GLN A 280 -7.52 0.41 -10.03
C GLN A 280 -6.25 1.21 -9.73
N GLY A 281 -5.31 1.32 -10.66
CA GLY A 281 -4.08 2.07 -10.46
C GLY A 281 -3.09 1.39 -9.51
N TYR A 282 -3.21 0.07 -9.35
CA TYR A 282 -2.25 -0.76 -8.61
C TYR A 282 -1.59 -1.78 -9.52
N LEU A 283 -0.26 -1.93 -9.43
CA LEU A 283 0.47 -2.84 -10.30
C LEU A 283 0.42 -4.25 -9.73
N VAL A 284 -0.28 -5.17 -10.38
CA VAL A 284 -0.25 -6.59 -9.98
C VAL A 284 1.05 -7.27 -10.46
N PRO A 285 1.56 -8.28 -9.73
CA PRO A 285 2.80 -8.99 -10.04
C PRO A 285 2.61 -10.03 -11.16
N VAL A 286 1.95 -9.65 -12.25
CA VAL A 286 1.68 -10.49 -13.42
C VAL A 286 2.38 -9.87 -14.62
N VAL A 287 2.95 -10.69 -15.52
CA VAL A 287 3.54 -10.23 -16.78
C VAL A 287 2.54 -9.37 -17.57
N ASP A 288 3.05 -8.35 -18.27
CA ASP A 288 2.27 -7.44 -19.10
C ASP A 288 1.10 -6.72 -18.36
N ALA A 289 1.17 -6.61 -17.02
CA ALA A 289 0.16 -5.93 -16.22
C ALA A 289 0.21 -4.39 -16.35
N LEU A 290 1.31 -3.82 -16.84
CA LEU A 290 1.40 -2.41 -17.18
C LEU A 290 0.76 -2.14 -18.54
N PRO A 291 -0.24 -1.25 -18.64
CA PRO A 291 -0.80 -0.87 -19.92
C PRO A 291 0.20 -0.02 -20.71
N ASN A 292 0.47 -0.38 -21.97
CA ASN A 292 1.37 0.37 -22.86
C ASN A 292 0.66 1.47 -23.65
N ASN A 293 -0.67 1.52 -23.63
CA ASN A 293 -1.50 2.42 -24.45
C ASN A 293 -2.38 3.38 -23.63
N ASP A 294 -2.11 3.50 -22.33
CA ASP A 294 -2.90 4.33 -21.42
C ASP A 294 -1.97 5.16 -20.54
N ARG A 295 -1.67 6.39 -20.98
CA ARG A 295 -0.63 7.24 -20.38
C ARG A 295 -0.93 7.55 -18.91
N ALA A 296 -2.19 7.81 -18.57
CA ALA A 296 -2.59 8.06 -17.19
C ALA A 296 -2.36 6.81 -16.35
N ALA A 297 -2.89 5.65 -16.74
CA ALA A 297 -2.70 4.42 -15.99
C ALA A 297 -1.21 4.08 -15.82
N SER A 298 -0.39 4.16 -16.88
CA SER A 298 1.06 3.89 -16.79
C SER A 298 1.77 4.82 -15.81
N HIS A 299 1.41 6.11 -15.79
CA HIS A 299 2.00 7.10 -14.88
C HIS A 299 1.75 6.74 -13.41
N TYR A 300 0.50 6.50 -13.03
CA TYR A 300 0.12 6.18 -11.64
C TYR A 300 0.66 4.81 -11.20
N LEU A 301 0.59 3.80 -12.08
CA LEU A 301 1.12 2.46 -11.81
C LEU A 301 2.63 2.50 -11.59
N THR A 302 3.37 3.21 -12.45
CA THR A 302 4.83 3.35 -12.30
C THR A 302 5.16 4.08 -11.00
N ALA A 303 4.56 5.25 -10.77
CA ALA A 303 4.88 6.11 -9.63
C ALA A 303 4.65 5.43 -8.28
N GLY A 304 3.61 4.58 -8.17
CA GLY A 304 3.29 3.82 -6.97
C GLY A 304 3.85 2.40 -6.95
N SER A 305 4.96 2.11 -7.63
CA SER A 305 5.55 0.78 -7.67
C SER A 305 7.07 0.82 -7.56
N GLN A 306 7.70 -0.35 -7.41
CA GLN A 306 9.16 -0.47 -7.42
C GLN A 306 9.79 -0.11 -8.77
N LYS A 307 8.98 0.11 -9.83
CA LYS A 307 9.45 0.62 -11.13
C LYS A 307 9.70 2.13 -11.11
N ASN A 308 9.30 2.85 -10.06
CA ASN A 308 9.67 4.24 -9.84
C ASN A 308 11.11 4.33 -9.33
N PRO A 309 12.04 4.99 -10.06
CA PRO A 309 13.44 5.11 -9.63
C PRO A 309 13.64 6.02 -8.40
N GLU A 310 12.64 6.83 -8.05
CA GLU A 310 12.65 7.72 -6.87
C GLU A 310 11.90 7.11 -5.68
N ALA A 311 11.42 5.87 -5.79
CA ALA A 311 10.70 5.21 -4.72
C ALA A 311 11.63 4.70 -3.61
N ILE A 312 11.12 4.76 -2.39
CA ILE A 312 11.74 4.23 -1.18
C ILE A 312 10.94 2.98 -0.79
N SER A 313 11.61 1.84 -0.64
CA SER A 313 10.92 0.61 -0.20
C SER A 313 10.72 0.66 1.31
N LEU A 314 9.49 0.38 1.76
CA LEU A 314 9.24 0.13 3.18
C LEU A 314 9.99 -1.14 3.61
N ASP A 315 10.61 -1.10 4.79
CA ASP A 315 11.30 -2.28 5.34
C ASP A 315 10.30 -3.16 6.09
N ASP A 316 9.83 -4.18 5.39
CA ASP A 316 8.83 -5.12 5.87
C ASP A 316 9.29 -5.87 7.14
N ARG A 317 10.60 -6.18 7.26
CA ARG A 317 11.16 -6.90 8.41
C ARG A 317 11.20 -5.99 9.63
N PHE A 318 11.74 -4.79 9.49
CA PHE A 318 11.75 -3.78 10.54
C PHE A 318 10.34 -3.57 11.07
N TRP A 319 9.37 -3.38 10.17
CA TRP A 319 7.98 -3.20 10.56
C TRP A 319 7.43 -4.43 11.25
N SER A 320 7.65 -5.64 10.75
CA SER A 320 7.17 -6.86 11.43
C SER A 320 7.70 -6.98 12.86
N GLU A 321 8.98 -6.69 13.07
CA GLU A 321 9.65 -6.80 14.38
C GLU A 321 9.21 -5.69 15.35
N ASN A 322 8.88 -4.50 14.86
CA ASN A 322 8.61 -3.32 15.68
C ASN A 322 7.15 -2.86 15.68
N TYR A 323 6.29 -3.43 14.82
CA TYR A 323 4.94 -2.91 14.56
C TYR A 323 4.11 -2.77 15.81
N THR A 324 4.03 -3.80 16.66
CA THR A 324 3.22 -3.75 17.90
C THR A 324 3.64 -2.59 18.79
N TRP A 325 4.95 -2.45 19.04
CA TRP A 325 5.52 -1.41 19.90
C TRP A 325 5.30 0.01 19.34
N ILE A 326 5.40 0.19 18.02
CA ILE A 326 5.13 1.46 17.34
C ILE A 326 3.62 1.75 17.28
N ALA A 327 2.80 0.77 16.94
CA ALA A 327 1.35 0.92 16.79
C ALA A 327 0.69 1.29 18.13
N ASP A 328 1.14 0.72 19.25
CA ASP A 328 0.66 1.13 20.58
C ASP A 328 0.98 2.60 20.87
N ARG A 329 2.19 3.06 20.49
CA ARG A 329 2.57 4.48 20.62
C ARG A 329 1.79 5.38 19.69
N TRP A 330 1.57 4.96 18.44
CA TRP A 330 0.71 5.67 17.50
C TRP A 330 -0.67 5.91 18.08
N ARG A 331 -1.31 4.85 18.62
CA ARG A 331 -2.63 4.96 19.26
C ARG A 331 -2.61 5.89 20.48
N LEU A 332 -1.57 5.81 21.32
CA LEU A 332 -1.38 6.70 22.47
C LEU A 332 -1.11 8.16 22.09
N TRP A 333 -0.44 8.39 20.97
CA TRP A 333 -0.18 9.73 20.43
C TRP A 333 -1.45 10.33 19.82
N ARG A 334 -2.16 9.56 18.98
CA ARG A 334 -3.44 9.96 18.37
C ARG A 334 -4.54 10.23 19.38
N SER A 335 -4.56 9.54 20.53
CA SER A 335 -5.59 9.75 21.57
C SER A 335 -5.45 11.07 22.34
N LYS A 336 -4.32 11.77 22.19
CA LYS A 336 -4.05 13.05 22.85
C LYS A 336 -4.44 14.27 22.00
N GLN A 337 -4.89 14.04 20.76
CA GLN A 337 -5.16 15.08 19.76
C GLN A 337 -6.63 15.46 19.68
#